data_AF-A0A160TM98-F1
#
_entry.id   AF-A0A160TM98-F1
#
_cell.length_a   1.000
_cell.length_b   1.000
_cell.length_c   1.000
_cell.angle_alpha   90.00
_cell.angle_beta   90.00
_cell.angle_gamma   90.00
#
_symmetry.space_group_name_H-M   'P 1'
#
loop_
_entity.id
_entity.type
_entity.pdbx_description
1 polymer ?
#
loop_
_entity_poly.entity_id
_entity_poly.type
_entity_poly.pdbx_seq_one_letter_code
_entity_poly.pdbx_strand_id
1 'polypeptide(L)'
;MGPLDRTLAGPPASMVDPDEPDLERYPRFAEALRHAQVAELGPGDMLFIPAIWWHHVRAFDRLNVLVNYWWAYDTSATPFVAMIHALMSVRDLPPAEKKAWRAWFDHLVFGEDAVHAGDHLPEAVRGVLGGPSRERNERIRAYLLGMLSSRG
;
A
#
# COMPACT_ATOMS: atom_id res chain seq x y z
N MET A 1 10.19 -9.61 5.38
CA MET A 1 8.82 -9.11 5.59
C MET A 1 8.19 -9.88 6.73
N GLY A 2 7.66 -9.18 7.72
CA GLY A 2 6.85 -9.75 8.79
C GLY A 2 5.38 -9.93 8.39
N PRO A 3 4.54 -10.41 9.32
CA PRO A 3 3.11 -10.58 9.09
C PRO A 3 2.43 -9.27 8.70
N LEU A 4 1.38 -9.37 7.88
CA LEU A 4 0.62 -8.19 7.41
C LEU A 4 -0.48 -7.77 8.39
N ASP A 5 -1.00 -8.73 9.16
CA ASP A 5 -2.13 -8.63 10.08
C ASP A 5 -1.71 -8.56 11.56
N ARG A 6 -0.41 -8.74 11.85
CA ARG A 6 0.17 -8.67 13.18
C ARG A 6 1.35 -7.73 13.17
N THR A 7 1.08 -6.46 13.45
CA THR A 7 2.06 -5.38 13.35
C THR A 7 2.11 -4.58 14.65
N LEU A 8 3.26 -3.99 14.95
CA LEU A 8 3.45 -3.19 16.17
C LEU A 8 2.85 -1.79 16.05
N ALA A 9 2.87 -1.21 14.84
CA ALA A 9 2.52 0.19 14.59
C ALA A 9 1.57 0.39 13.39
N GLY A 10 0.92 -0.68 12.90
CA GLY A 10 0.03 -0.64 11.74
C GLY A 10 0.66 -1.27 10.49
N PRO A 11 1.71 -0.68 9.88
CA PRO A 11 2.41 -1.28 8.75
C PRO A 11 3.24 -2.53 9.13
N PRO A 12 3.47 -3.45 8.18
CA PRO A 12 4.36 -4.59 8.39
C PRO A 12 5.81 -4.15 8.64
N ALA A 13 6.50 -4.83 9.55
CA ALA A 13 7.93 -4.62 9.82
C ALA A 13 8.80 -5.68 9.12
N SER A 14 10.12 -5.44 9.05
CA SER A 14 11.06 -6.48 8.64
C SER A 14 11.19 -7.53 9.76
N MET A 15 11.53 -8.77 9.39
CA MET A 15 11.90 -9.82 10.35
C MET A 15 13.42 -9.95 10.49
N VAL A 16 14.17 -9.12 9.76
CA VAL A 16 15.62 -9.08 9.77
C VAL A 16 16.04 -7.91 10.65
N ASP A 17 16.95 -8.17 11.57
CA ASP A 17 17.70 -7.11 12.25
C ASP A 17 18.66 -6.48 11.22
N PRO A 18 18.49 -5.20 10.85
CA PRO A 18 19.35 -4.56 9.86
C PRO A 18 20.78 -4.31 10.38
N ASP A 19 20.98 -4.26 11.69
CA ASP A 19 22.30 -4.04 12.30
C ASP A 19 23.08 -5.37 12.45
N GLU A 20 22.38 -6.48 12.66
CA GLU A 20 22.97 -7.83 12.71
C GLU A 20 22.16 -8.84 11.86
N PRO A 21 22.26 -8.76 10.51
CA PRO A 21 21.41 -9.56 9.63
C PRO A 21 21.83 -11.04 9.59
N ASP A 22 20.92 -11.93 9.99
CA ASP A 22 21.04 -13.38 9.75
C ASP A 22 20.79 -13.68 8.25
N LEU A 23 21.87 -13.68 7.47
CA LEU A 23 21.84 -13.95 6.02
C LEU A 23 21.72 -15.44 5.68
N GLU A 24 21.92 -16.34 6.63
CA GLU A 24 21.62 -17.77 6.42
C GLU A 24 20.10 -17.98 6.39
N ARG A 25 19.39 -17.35 7.33
CA ARG A 25 17.92 -17.38 7.40
C ARG A 25 17.26 -16.48 6.36
N TYR A 26 17.85 -15.32 6.07
CA TYR A 26 17.30 -14.32 5.14
C TYR A 26 18.29 -13.93 4.03
N PRO A 27 18.67 -14.87 3.14
CA PRO A 27 19.74 -14.64 2.16
C PRO A 27 19.45 -13.49 1.18
N ARG A 28 18.17 -13.24 0.87
CA ARG A 28 17.75 -12.12 -0.01
C ARG A 28 17.94 -10.74 0.63
N PHE A 29 18.22 -10.65 1.93
CA PHE A 29 18.51 -9.37 2.56
C PHE A 29 19.85 -8.79 2.09
N ALA A 30 20.80 -9.63 1.68
CA ALA A 30 22.05 -9.17 1.07
C ALA A 30 21.80 -8.38 -0.23
N GLU A 31 20.81 -8.78 -1.03
CA GLU A 31 20.39 -8.02 -2.20
C GLU A 31 19.75 -6.68 -1.80
N ALA A 32 18.87 -6.69 -0.79
CA ALA A 32 18.25 -5.45 -0.29
C ALA A 32 19.30 -4.44 0.21
N LEU A 33 20.33 -4.90 0.94
CA LEU A 33 21.43 -4.06 1.42
C LEU A 33 22.23 -3.41 0.28
N ARG A 34 22.38 -4.09 -0.87
CA ARG A 34 23.03 -3.48 -2.06
C ARG A 34 22.24 -2.31 -2.65
N HIS A 35 20.94 -2.24 -2.38
CA HIS A 35 20.06 -1.16 -2.82
C HIS A 35 19.74 -0.16 -1.70
N ALA A 36 20.26 -0.38 -0.49
CA ALA A 36 20.00 0.48 0.64
C ALA A 36 20.63 1.86 0.44
N GLN A 37 19.88 2.90 0.83
CA GLN A 37 20.40 4.26 0.94
C GLN A 37 20.58 4.56 2.42
N VAL A 38 21.75 5.08 2.79
CA VAL A 38 22.12 5.39 4.17
C VAL A 38 22.47 6.88 4.25
N ALA A 39 21.90 7.55 5.25
CA ALA A 39 22.18 8.94 5.55
C ALA A 39 22.31 9.10 7.07
N GLU A 40 23.28 9.91 7.49
CA GLU A 40 23.39 10.40 8.87
C GLU A 40 22.84 11.82 8.91
N LEU A 41 21.95 12.10 9.86
CA LEU A 41 21.26 13.38 9.97
C LEU A 41 21.75 14.13 11.21
N GLY A 42 22.19 15.37 11.00
CA GLY A 42 22.50 16.32 12.07
C GLY A 42 21.32 17.22 12.43
N PRO A 43 21.46 18.05 13.46
CA PRO A 43 20.44 19.05 13.81
C PRO A 43 20.16 20.01 12.64
N GLY A 44 18.90 20.08 12.22
CA GLY A 44 18.44 20.95 11.12
C GLY A 44 18.36 20.26 9.76
N ASP A 45 18.91 19.05 9.62
CA ASP A 45 18.78 18.28 8.39
C ASP A 45 17.35 17.74 8.21
N MET A 46 16.96 17.58 6.95
CA MET A 46 15.66 17.04 6.58
C MET A 46 15.83 15.91 5.58
N LEU A 47 15.12 14.80 5.84
CA LEU A 47 15.03 13.66 4.95
C LEU A 47 13.59 13.52 4.45
N PHE A 48 13.42 13.48 3.13
CA PHE A 48 12.17 13.10 2.51
C PHE A 48 12.15 11.59 2.28
N ILE A 49 11.18 10.89 2.87
CA ILE A 49 10.95 9.46 2.67
C ILE A 49 9.70 9.32 1.81
N PRO A 50 9.80 8.85 0.55
CA PRO A 50 8.63 8.63 -0.27
C PRO A 50 7.66 7.62 0.37
N ALA A 51 6.37 7.72 0.02
CA ALA A 51 5.39 6.73 0.46
C ALA A 51 5.87 5.31 0.13
N ILE A 52 5.46 4.33 0.95
CA ILE A 52 5.79 2.90 0.85
C ILE A 52 7.28 2.51 0.96
N TRP A 53 8.20 3.46 1.25
CA TRP A 53 9.61 3.15 1.46
C TRP A 53 9.89 2.53 2.84
N TRP A 54 10.65 1.44 2.82
CA TRP A 54 11.25 0.84 4.01
C TRP A 54 12.30 1.78 4.57
N HIS A 55 12.27 2.00 5.88
CA HIS A 55 13.28 2.80 6.56
C HIS A 55 13.56 2.24 7.95
N HIS A 56 14.83 2.32 8.33
CA HIS A 56 15.34 2.00 9.66
C HIS A 56 16.01 3.25 10.20
N VAL A 57 15.75 3.60 11.47
CA VAL A 57 16.29 4.80 12.10
C VAL A 57 17.08 4.38 13.33
N ARG A 58 18.35 4.79 13.38
CA ARG A 58 19.23 4.57 14.52
C ARG A 58 19.57 5.90 15.19
N ALA A 59 19.48 5.90 16.51
CA ALA A 59 19.92 6.99 17.37
C ALA A 59 21.35 6.70 17.86
N PHE A 60 22.27 7.65 17.71
CA PHE A 60 23.69 7.46 18.07
C PHE A 60 24.02 7.97 19.47
N ASP A 61 23.38 9.06 19.89
CA ASP A 61 23.65 9.72 21.17
C ASP A 61 22.64 9.36 22.26
N ARG A 62 22.90 9.83 23.49
CA ARG A 62 22.01 9.62 24.65
C ARG A 62 20.63 10.26 24.48
N LEU A 63 20.53 11.31 23.66
CA LEU A 63 19.28 12.00 23.36
C LEU A 63 19.23 12.36 21.87
N ASN A 64 18.17 11.96 21.21
CA ASN A 64 17.90 12.26 19.81
C ASN A 64 16.43 12.70 19.71
N VAL A 65 16.16 13.81 19.02
CA VAL A 65 14.80 14.32 18.83
C VAL A 65 14.57 14.48 17.33
N LEU A 66 13.52 13.84 16.83
CA LEU A 66 13.09 13.92 15.44
C LEU A 66 11.63 14.40 15.38
N VAL A 67 11.33 15.28 14.43
CA VAL A 67 9.97 15.72 14.14
C VAL A 67 9.68 15.36 12.68
N ASN A 68 8.58 14.67 12.44
CA ASN A 68 8.15 14.26 11.11
C ASN A 68 6.78 14.84 10.77
N TYR A 69 6.55 15.10 9.48
CA TYR A 69 5.28 15.55 8.93
C TYR A 69 4.78 14.52 7.93
N TRP A 70 3.53 14.09 8.09
CA TRP A 70 2.87 13.17 7.17
C TRP A 70 1.81 13.93 6.38
N TRP A 71 1.82 13.75 5.07
CA TRP A 71 0.74 14.17 4.19
C TRP A 71 0.11 12.93 3.56
N ALA A 72 -1.19 12.76 3.74
CA ALA A 72 -1.94 11.70 3.08
C ALA A 72 -2.84 12.32 2.00
N TYR A 73 -2.85 11.72 0.81
CA TYR A 73 -3.99 11.86 -0.09
C TYR A 73 -5.22 11.23 0.56
N ASP A 74 -6.42 11.76 0.27
CA ASP A 74 -7.74 11.37 0.81
C ASP A 74 -7.76 10.06 1.62
N THR A 75 -7.94 10.19 2.94
CA THR A 75 -7.87 9.09 3.91
C THR A 75 -9.13 8.22 3.95
N SER A 76 -10.09 8.42 3.05
CA SER A 76 -11.36 7.68 3.05
C SER A 76 -11.21 6.18 2.76
N ALA A 77 -10.12 5.75 2.11
CA ALA A 77 -9.79 4.34 1.89
C ALA A 77 -8.27 4.10 1.84
N THR A 78 -7.82 2.96 2.38
CA THR A 78 -6.40 2.56 2.32
C THR A 78 -6.16 1.52 1.23
N PRO A 79 -5.17 1.72 0.33
CA PRO A 79 -4.76 0.70 -0.65
C PRO A 79 -4.38 -0.64 0.00
N PHE A 80 -3.94 -0.61 1.27
CA PHE A 80 -3.63 -1.81 2.03
C PHE A 80 -4.85 -2.72 2.20
N VAL A 81 -6.03 -2.16 2.51
CA VAL A 81 -7.26 -2.96 2.66
C VAL A 81 -7.69 -3.55 1.31
N ALA A 82 -7.52 -2.82 0.21
CA ALA A 82 -7.76 -3.36 -1.13
C ALA A 82 -6.83 -4.55 -1.43
N MET A 83 -5.54 -4.44 -1.08
CA MET A 83 -4.58 -5.53 -1.21
C MET A 83 -4.97 -6.74 -0.37
N ILE A 84 -5.34 -6.55 0.90
CA ILE A 84 -5.77 -7.65 1.79
C ILE A 84 -7.00 -8.37 1.20
N HIS A 85 -7.99 -7.63 0.71
CA HIS A 85 -9.16 -8.23 0.07
C HIS A 85 -8.79 -8.99 -1.22
N ALA A 86 -7.82 -8.50 -2.00
CA ALA A 86 -7.32 -9.19 -3.18
C ALA A 86 -6.56 -10.50 -2.86
N LEU A 87 -5.92 -10.60 -1.68
CA LEU A 87 -5.34 -11.88 -1.23
C LEU A 87 -6.42 -12.96 -1.09
N MET A 88 -7.59 -12.60 -0.55
CA MET A 88 -8.72 -13.52 -0.39
C MET A 88 -9.42 -13.84 -1.71
N SER A 89 -9.59 -12.84 -2.58
CA SER A 89 -10.48 -12.95 -3.76
C SER A 89 -9.77 -13.24 -5.08
N VAL A 90 -8.47 -12.95 -5.21
CA VAL A 90 -7.75 -13.02 -6.49
C VAL A 90 -6.49 -13.87 -6.45
N ARG A 91 -5.66 -13.79 -5.39
CA ARG A 91 -4.30 -14.39 -5.35
C ARG A 91 -4.28 -15.88 -5.69
N ASP A 92 -5.29 -16.61 -5.21
CA ASP A 92 -5.33 -18.07 -5.24
C ASP A 92 -6.23 -18.63 -6.37
N LEU A 93 -6.73 -17.77 -7.27
CA LEU A 93 -7.46 -18.18 -8.48
C LEU A 93 -6.54 -18.91 -9.49
N PRO A 94 -7.11 -19.70 -10.42
CA PRO A 94 -6.36 -20.30 -11.53
C PRO A 94 -5.57 -19.26 -12.36
N PRO A 95 -4.41 -19.61 -12.94
CA PRO A 95 -3.56 -18.65 -13.65
C PRO A 95 -4.26 -17.85 -14.76
N ALA A 96 -5.16 -18.48 -15.51
CA ALA A 96 -5.92 -17.82 -16.57
C ALA A 96 -6.87 -16.73 -16.02
N GLU A 97 -7.58 -17.04 -14.93
CA GLU A 97 -8.46 -16.09 -14.26
C GLU A 97 -7.68 -14.94 -13.63
N LYS A 98 -6.53 -15.22 -13.00
CA LYS A 98 -5.66 -14.15 -12.47
C LYS A 98 -5.15 -13.22 -13.56
N LYS A 99 -4.84 -13.76 -14.74
CA LYS A 99 -4.43 -12.95 -15.89
C LYS A 99 -5.58 -12.05 -16.37
N ALA A 100 -6.81 -12.58 -16.40
CA ALA A 100 -7.98 -11.77 -16.73
C ALA A 100 -8.21 -10.66 -15.70
N TRP A 101 -8.20 -10.98 -14.40
CA TRP A 101 -8.36 -9.98 -13.34
C TRP A 101 -7.25 -8.92 -13.34
N ARG A 102 -6.00 -9.30 -13.61
CA ARG A 102 -4.91 -8.32 -13.80
C ARG A 102 -5.26 -7.30 -14.88
N ALA A 103 -5.74 -7.73 -16.05
CA ALA A 103 -6.13 -6.82 -17.13
C ALA A 103 -7.28 -5.89 -16.71
N TRP A 104 -8.23 -6.38 -15.90
CA TRP A 104 -9.28 -5.54 -15.31
C TRP A 104 -8.72 -4.50 -14.33
N PHE A 105 -7.81 -4.89 -13.44
CA PHE A 105 -7.13 -3.95 -12.53
C PHE A 105 -6.29 -2.93 -13.28
N ASP A 106 -5.61 -3.35 -14.35
CA ASP A 106 -4.84 -2.44 -15.20
C ASP A 106 -5.77 -1.43 -15.88
N HIS A 107 -6.91 -1.86 -16.42
CA HIS A 107 -7.86 -0.96 -17.08
C HIS A 107 -8.61 -0.03 -16.10
N LEU A 108 -8.92 -0.49 -14.88
CA LEU A 108 -9.78 0.24 -13.94
C LEU A 108 -9.03 0.95 -12.80
N VAL A 109 -7.77 0.62 -12.53
CA VAL A 109 -7.04 1.11 -11.35
C VAL A 109 -5.63 1.59 -11.68
N PHE A 110 -4.80 0.77 -12.34
CA PHE A 110 -3.35 1.04 -12.45
C PHE A 110 -2.93 1.75 -13.74
N GLY A 111 -3.68 1.60 -14.83
CA GLY A 111 -3.38 2.22 -16.11
C GLY A 111 -3.54 3.74 -16.08
N GLU A 112 -2.77 4.46 -16.90
CA GLU A 112 -2.82 5.92 -16.99
C GLU A 112 -4.23 6.42 -17.38
N ASP A 113 -4.92 5.68 -18.25
CA ASP A 113 -6.29 5.98 -18.70
C ASP A 113 -7.38 5.46 -17.76
N ALA A 114 -7.04 4.86 -16.61
CA ALA A 114 -8.03 4.24 -15.71
C ALA A 114 -9.10 5.22 -15.21
N VAL A 115 -8.73 6.50 -15.06
CA VAL A 115 -9.65 7.58 -14.67
C VAL A 115 -10.76 7.82 -15.70
N HIS A 116 -10.59 7.34 -16.94
CA HIS A 116 -11.52 7.49 -18.07
C HIS A 116 -12.34 6.22 -18.34
N ALA A 117 -12.17 5.14 -17.57
CA ALA A 117 -12.83 3.87 -17.84
C ALA A 117 -14.37 3.96 -17.89
N GLY A 118 -14.97 4.93 -17.17
CA GLY A 118 -16.41 5.18 -17.16
C GLY A 118 -16.91 6.15 -18.25
N ASP A 119 -16.04 6.72 -19.09
CA ASP A 119 -16.42 7.87 -19.92
C ASP A 119 -17.41 7.55 -21.04
N HIS A 120 -17.44 6.28 -21.47
CA HIS A 120 -18.42 5.77 -22.41
C HIS A 120 -19.86 5.71 -21.87
N LEU A 121 -20.04 5.89 -20.55
CA LEU A 121 -21.34 5.89 -19.89
C LEU A 121 -21.86 7.32 -19.68
N PRO A 122 -23.20 7.54 -19.77
CA PRO A 122 -23.81 8.79 -19.31
C PRO A 122 -23.44 9.08 -17.85
N GLU A 123 -23.18 10.35 -17.52
CA GLU A 123 -22.68 10.77 -16.20
C GLU A 123 -23.55 10.24 -15.05
N ALA A 124 -24.88 10.29 -15.21
CA ALA A 124 -25.85 9.84 -14.22
C ALA A 124 -25.72 8.36 -13.82
N VAL A 125 -25.10 7.53 -14.66
CA VAL A 125 -24.97 6.07 -14.43
C VAL A 125 -23.53 5.58 -14.27
N ARG A 126 -22.53 6.48 -14.27
CA ARG A 126 -21.11 6.11 -14.06
C ARG A 126 -20.88 5.46 -12.69
N GLY A 127 -21.63 5.88 -11.67
CA GLY A 127 -21.62 5.25 -10.34
C GLY A 127 -20.21 5.19 -9.73
N VAL A 128 -19.72 3.98 -9.45
CA VAL A 128 -18.38 3.75 -8.88
C VAL A 128 -17.24 4.14 -9.82
N LEU A 129 -17.50 4.24 -11.14
CA LEU A 129 -16.55 4.71 -12.16
C LEU A 129 -16.57 6.24 -12.34
N GLY A 130 -17.34 6.97 -11.54
CA GLY A 130 -17.38 8.44 -11.59
C GLY A 130 -16.03 9.08 -11.17
N GLY A 131 -15.89 10.38 -11.42
CA GLY A 131 -14.71 11.15 -10.98
C GLY A 131 -14.59 11.27 -9.45
N PRO A 132 -13.43 11.69 -8.91
CA PRO A 132 -13.19 11.78 -7.47
C PRO A 132 -14.19 12.69 -6.76
N SER A 133 -14.99 12.12 -5.85
CA SER A 133 -15.92 12.85 -5.00
C SER A 133 -16.23 12.09 -3.72
N ARG A 134 -16.66 12.82 -2.68
CA ARG A 134 -17.13 12.22 -1.42
C ARG A 134 -18.31 11.28 -1.65
N GLU A 135 -19.27 11.68 -2.48
CA GLU A 135 -20.46 10.86 -2.80
C GLU A 135 -20.06 9.54 -3.47
N ARG A 136 -19.12 9.59 -4.43
CA ARG A 136 -18.61 8.37 -5.08
C ARG A 136 -17.96 7.45 -4.05
N ASN A 137 -17.12 7.97 -3.17
CA ASN A 137 -16.43 7.17 -2.15
C ASN A 137 -17.43 6.55 -1.16
N GLU A 138 -18.46 7.28 -0.73
CA GLU A 138 -19.56 6.76 0.10
C GLU A 138 -20.36 5.66 -0.62
N ARG A 139 -20.63 5.83 -1.91
CA ARG A 139 -21.30 4.83 -2.76
C ARG A 139 -20.47 3.55 -2.90
N ILE A 140 -19.17 3.65 -3.16
CA ILE A 140 -18.24 2.51 -3.21
C ILE A 140 -18.26 1.77 -1.87
N ARG A 141 -18.19 2.51 -0.75
CA ARG A 141 -18.21 1.90 0.59
C ARG A 141 -19.51 1.14 0.85
N ALA A 142 -20.67 1.73 0.56
CA ALA A 142 -21.96 1.07 0.72
C ALA A 142 -22.09 -0.18 -0.16
N TYR A 143 -21.63 -0.10 -1.42
CA TYR A 143 -21.62 -1.24 -2.34
C TYR A 143 -20.76 -2.40 -1.80
N LEU A 144 -19.54 -2.10 -1.34
CA LEU A 144 -18.65 -3.11 -0.74
C LEU A 144 -19.25 -3.71 0.54
N LEU A 145 -19.79 -2.89 1.45
CA LEU A 145 -20.43 -3.38 2.66
C LEU A 145 -21.61 -4.32 2.36
N GLY A 146 -22.46 -3.97 1.38
CA GLY A 146 -23.55 -4.84 0.95
C GLY A 146 -23.05 -6.19 0.42
N MET A 147 -22.07 -6.17 -0.49
CA MET A 147 -21.52 -7.38 -1.10
C MET A 147 -20.79 -8.30 -0.10
N LEU A 148 -20.12 -7.72 0.90
CA LEU A 148 -19.40 -8.46 1.92
C LEU A 148 -20.32 -8.97 3.04
N SER A 149 -21.46 -8.32 3.28
CA SER A 149 -22.42 -8.73 4.32
C SER A 149 -23.44 -9.75 3.81
N SER A 150 -23.69 -9.81 2.50
CA SER A 150 -24.74 -10.66 1.91
C SER A 150 -24.29 -12.09 1.57
N ARG A 151 -23.06 -12.48 1.90
CA ARG A 151 -22.54 -13.84 1.69
C ARG A 151 -22.14 -14.44 3.03
N GLY A 152 -23.15 -14.94 3.75
CA GLY A 152 -23.07 -15.88 4.86
C GLY A 152 -24.13 -16.95 4.66
#